data_AF-A0A7J5UX38-F1
#
_entry.id   AF-A0A7J5UX38-F1
#
_cell.length_a   1.000
_cell.length_b   1.000
_cell.length_c   1.000
_cell.angle_alpha   90.00
_cell.angle_beta   90.00
_cell.angle_gamma   90.00
#
_symmetry.space_group_name_H-M   'P 1'
#
loop_
_entity.id
_entity.type
_entity.pdbx_description
1 polymer ?
#
loop_
_entity_poly.entity_id
_entity_poly.type
_entity_poly.pdbx_seq_one_letter_code
_entity_poly.pdbx_strand_id
1 'polypeptide(L)'
;MKKWILLIAVASSLVACAPQKSLQNVQKQEAIVIADDSLQHEIIIIDPDFERWYLSRYNQAMDRSDSYYQSMNRIGALKWNQYYNTGKYFRIISNYLDYQPGIDYGLEVNRKLYWYFKYIEEQFRVPLLR
;
A
#
# COMPACT_ATOMS: atom_id res chain seq x y z
N MET A 1 -25.30 37.36 -59.93
CA MET A 1 -25.11 38.75 -59.45
C MET A 1 -25.53 38.83 -57.99
N LYS A 2 -24.81 39.62 -57.18
CA LYS A 2 -24.93 39.86 -55.71
C LYS A 2 -24.09 38.89 -54.87
N LYS A 3 -22.80 39.19 -54.72
CA LYS A 3 -22.14 40.02 -53.68
C LYS A 3 -22.07 39.27 -52.33
N TRP A 4 -20.92 38.66 -52.03
CA TRP A 4 -19.93 39.10 -51.00
C TRP A 4 -20.39 38.68 -49.60
N ILE A 5 -19.73 37.72 -48.95
CA ILE A 5 -18.66 37.92 -47.93
C ILE A 5 -17.92 36.55 -47.90
N LEU A 6 -16.71 36.34 -48.44
CA LEU A 6 -15.38 36.81 -48.01
C LEU A 6 -15.12 36.78 -46.50
N LEU A 7 -14.48 35.69 -46.04
CA LEU A 7 -13.27 35.63 -45.19
C LEU A 7 -13.21 34.22 -44.57
N ILE A 8 -12.53 33.24 -45.20
CA ILE A 8 -11.08 32.98 -45.06
C ILE A 8 -10.73 32.91 -43.57
N ALA A 9 -10.83 31.74 -42.96
CA ALA A 9 -9.77 30.72 -42.92
C ALA A 9 -8.57 31.13 -42.05
N VAL A 10 -8.35 30.29 -41.03
CA VAL A 10 -7.08 30.04 -40.32
C VAL A 10 -6.59 31.15 -39.38
N ALA A 11 -6.68 30.87 -38.09
CA ALA A 11 -5.57 30.93 -37.12
C ALA A 11 -6.17 30.62 -35.74
N SER A 12 -5.96 29.41 -35.21
CA SER A 12 -4.81 29.10 -34.35
C SER A 12 -4.82 29.88 -33.04
N SER A 13 -5.43 29.30 -32.00
CA SER A 13 -4.81 29.21 -30.68
C SER A 13 -5.65 28.29 -29.79
N LEU A 14 -5.32 27.00 -29.85
CA LEU A 14 -5.27 26.18 -28.64
C LEU A 14 -4.34 26.89 -27.64
N VAL A 15 -4.74 26.95 -26.38
CA VAL A 15 -3.90 26.87 -25.15
C VAL A 15 -4.61 27.62 -24.02
N ALA A 16 -5.15 26.85 -23.08
CA ALA A 16 -5.03 27.12 -21.64
C ALA A 16 -5.51 25.87 -20.87
N CYS A 17 -4.73 24.78 -20.94
CA CYS A 17 -4.80 23.76 -19.90
C CYS A 17 -3.72 24.13 -18.89
N ALA A 18 -4.08 24.88 -17.85
CA ALA A 18 -3.17 25.18 -16.76
C ALA A 18 -3.02 23.91 -15.91
N PRO A 19 -1.81 23.35 -15.74
CA PRO A 19 -1.60 22.35 -14.71
C PRO A 19 -1.71 23.03 -13.35
N GLN A 20 -2.78 22.74 -12.62
CA GLN A 20 -2.89 23.08 -11.21
C GLN A 20 -1.77 22.30 -10.50
N LYS A 21 -0.69 23.01 -10.12
CA LYS A 21 0.28 22.48 -9.15
C LYS A 21 -0.50 22.29 -7.85
N SER A 22 -0.99 21.07 -7.61
CA SER A 22 -1.32 20.67 -6.26
C SER A 22 0.00 20.67 -5.50
N LEU A 23 0.14 21.64 -4.61
CA LEU A 23 1.11 21.56 -3.54
C LEU A 23 0.79 20.26 -2.81
N GLN A 24 1.60 19.23 -3.03
CA GLN A 24 1.68 18.11 -2.12
C GLN A 24 2.18 18.70 -0.80
N ASN A 25 1.22 19.07 0.04
CA ASN A 25 1.46 19.08 1.47
C ASN A 25 1.75 17.61 1.79
N VAL A 26 3.03 17.26 1.82
CA VAL A 26 3.48 16.01 2.44
C VAL A 26 3.17 16.22 3.91
N GLN A 27 1.91 15.99 4.26
CA GLN A 27 1.50 15.76 5.61
C GLN A 27 2.35 14.59 6.04
N LYS A 28 3.33 14.88 6.89
CA LYS A 28 4.21 13.91 7.52
C LYS A 28 3.27 12.89 8.16
N GLN A 29 3.03 11.79 7.45
CA GLN A 29 2.19 10.70 7.92
C GLN A 29 2.95 10.14 9.11
N GLU A 30 2.47 10.47 10.30
CA GLU A 30 2.98 9.91 11.52
C GLU A 30 2.76 8.40 11.42
N ALA A 31 3.86 7.69 11.18
CA ALA A 31 3.89 6.25 11.33
C ALA A 31 3.35 5.93 12.73
N ILE A 32 2.32 5.09 12.80
CA ILE A 32 1.80 4.62 14.07
C ILE A 32 2.82 3.61 14.60
N VAL A 33 3.68 4.09 15.49
CA VAL A 33 4.65 3.29 16.24
C VAL A 33 3.89 2.55 17.34
N ILE A 34 3.74 1.24 17.21
CA ILE A 34 3.29 0.39 18.31
C ILE A 34 4.56 -0.10 19.00
N ALA A 35 5.03 0.66 20.00
CA ALA A 35 6.11 0.27 20.88
C ALA A 35 5.53 -0.18 22.23
N ASP A 36 5.74 -1.45 22.57
CA ASP A 36 5.64 -1.95 23.93
C ASP A 36 7.08 -2.03 24.49
N ASP A 37 7.28 -1.58 25.74
CA ASP A 37 8.60 -1.43 26.37
C ASP A 37 9.37 -2.77 26.53
N SER A 38 8.76 -3.90 26.20
CA SER A 38 9.36 -5.24 26.20
C SER A 38 9.62 -5.83 24.81
N LEU A 39 9.14 -5.20 23.74
CA LEU A 39 9.24 -5.73 22.37
C LEU A 39 10.56 -5.28 21.71
N GLN A 40 11.39 -6.26 21.32
CA GLN A 40 12.66 -6.00 20.62
C GLN A 40 12.47 -5.57 19.16
N HIS A 41 11.24 -5.69 18.63
CA HIS A 41 10.94 -5.50 17.23
C HIS A 41 9.67 -4.68 17.04
N GLU A 42 9.70 -3.80 16.05
CA GLU A 42 8.59 -2.94 15.66
C GLU A 42 8.31 -3.11 14.15
N ILE A 43 7.04 -2.99 13.77
CA ILE A 43 6.63 -2.89 12.37
C ILE A 43 5.98 -1.53 12.08
N ILE A 44 6.53 -0.84 11.09
CA ILE A 44 6.01 0.44 10.62
C ILE A 44 5.28 0.23 9.29
N ILE A 45 3.98 0.53 9.28
CA ILE A 45 3.14 0.51 8.09
C ILE A 45 2.77 1.95 7.73
N ILE A 46 3.11 2.36 6.51
CA ILE A 46 2.96 3.75 6.05
C ILE A 46 1.61 3.97 5.35
N ASP A 47 0.85 2.89 5.08
CA ASP A 47 -0.47 2.98 4.45
C ASP A 47 -1.51 3.61 5.38
N PRO A 48 -2.05 4.79 5.02
CA PRO A 48 -2.95 5.56 5.90
C PRO A 48 -4.28 4.88 6.14
N ASP A 49 -4.73 4.06 5.20
CA ASP A 49 -6.01 3.37 5.27
C ASP A 49 -5.91 2.04 6.01
N PHE A 50 -4.70 1.53 6.23
CA PHE A 50 -4.51 0.22 6.83
C PHE A 50 -5.12 0.15 8.23
N GLU A 51 -4.83 1.13 9.10
CA GLU A 51 -5.30 1.08 10.49
C GLU A 51 -6.82 1.11 10.58
N ARG A 52 -7.49 2.01 9.83
CA ARG A 52 -8.96 2.03 9.76
C ARG A 52 -9.53 0.73 9.23
N TRP A 53 -8.94 0.19 8.16
CA TRP A 53 -9.36 -1.09 7.61
C TRP A 53 -9.18 -2.21 8.64
N TYR A 54 -8.03 -2.28 9.30
CA TYR A 54 -7.69 -3.28 10.31
C TYR A 54 -8.70 -3.27 11.46
N LEU A 55 -8.97 -2.11 12.07
CA LEU A 55 -9.93 -1.96 13.16
C LEU A 55 -11.37 -2.36 12.78
N SER A 56 -11.72 -2.28 11.50
CA SER A 56 -13.04 -2.67 11.00
C SER A 56 -13.17 -4.16 10.64
N ARG A 57 -12.07 -4.91 10.54
CA ARG A 57 -12.06 -6.35 10.17
C ARG A 57 -11.57 -7.23 11.32
N TYR A 58 -10.53 -6.80 12.02
CA TYR A 58 -9.95 -7.56 13.12
C TYR A 58 -10.87 -7.52 14.33
N ASN A 59 -10.98 -8.67 14.99
CA ASN A 59 -11.54 -8.81 16.31
C ASN A 59 -10.83 -9.97 17.02
N GLN A 60 -10.87 -9.97 18.35
CA GLN A 60 -10.15 -10.95 19.18
C GLN A 60 -10.60 -12.40 18.93
N ALA A 61 -11.86 -12.62 18.55
CA ALA A 61 -12.35 -13.97 18.22
C ALA A 61 -11.75 -14.54 16.92
N MET A 62 -11.26 -13.67 16.03
CA MET A 62 -10.53 -14.04 14.82
C MET A 62 -9.03 -14.17 15.03
N ASP A 63 -8.52 -13.86 16.23
CA ASP A 63 -7.10 -13.94 16.52
C ASP A 63 -6.59 -15.38 16.43
N ARG A 64 -5.28 -15.53 16.20
CA ARG A 64 -4.63 -16.83 16.00
C ARG A 64 -3.33 -16.89 16.80
N SER A 65 -2.76 -18.08 16.91
CA SER A 65 -1.47 -18.27 17.58
C SER A 65 -0.35 -17.55 16.81
N ASP A 66 0.71 -17.19 17.53
CA ASP A 66 1.89 -16.60 16.90
C ASP A 66 2.49 -17.52 15.82
N SER A 67 2.55 -18.83 16.09
CA SER A 67 3.00 -19.84 15.12
C SER A 67 2.18 -19.86 13.82
N TYR A 68 0.87 -19.58 13.89
CA TYR A 68 0.03 -19.44 12.71
C TYR A 68 0.46 -18.21 11.91
N TYR A 69 0.60 -17.06 12.56
CA TYR A 69 1.00 -15.83 11.90
C TYR A 69 2.40 -15.93 11.31
N GLN A 70 3.37 -16.50 12.01
CA GLN A 70 4.71 -16.75 11.48
C GLN A 70 4.67 -17.60 10.20
N SER A 71 3.85 -18.64 10.18
CA SER A 71 3.68 -19.53 9.02
C SER A 71 3.09 -18.78 7.82
N MET A 72 2.04 -18.00 8.04
CA MET A 72 1.42 -17.21 6.98
C MET A 72 2.32 -16.06 6.51
N ASN A 73 3.05 -15.42 7.42
CA ASN A 73 3.96 -14.34 7.09
C ASN A 73 5.12 -14.81 6.22
N ARG A 74 5.64 -16.02 6.47
CA ARG A 74 6.64 -16.64 5.59
C ARG A 74 6.13 -16.78 4.16
N ILE A 75 4.88 -17.21 3.98
CA ILE A 75 4.26 -17.35 2.64
C ILE A 75 4.08 -15.97 2.01
N GLY A 76 3.48 -15.03 2.74
CA GLY A 76 3.23 -13.67 2.27
C GLY A 76 4.50 -12.92 1.88
N ALA A 77 5.54 -12.99 2.70
CA ALA A 77 6.83 -12.35 2.44
C ALA A 77 7.54 -12.94 1.21
N LEU A 78 7.53 -14.27 1.06
CA LEU A 78 8.05 -14.92 -0.15
C LEU A 78 7.33 -14.43 -1.41
N LYS A 79 5.99 -14.36 -1.35
CA LYS A 79 5.17 -13.91 -2.48
C LYS A 79 5.36 -12.44 -2.81
N TRP A 80 5.41 -11.60 -1.78
CA TRP A 80 5.71 -10.17 -1.86
C TRP A 80 7.04 -9.95 -2.58
N ASN A 81 8.11 -10.60 -2.12
CA ASN A 81 9.44 -10.46 -2.68
C ASN A 81 9.54 -11.04 -4.10
N GLN A 82 8.79 -12.11 -4.42
CA GLN A 82 8.66 -12.58 -5.79
C GLN A 82 8.05 -11.51 -6.70
N TYR A 83 6.99 -10.83 -6.26
CA TYR A 83 6.34 -9.76 -7.03
C TYR A 83 7.23 -8.54 -7.18
N TYR A 84 7.91 -8.13 -6.12
CA TYR A 84 8.92 -7.08 -6.17
C TYR A 84 10.01 -7.40 -7.22
N ASN A 85 10.62 -8.59 -7.15
CA ASN A 85 11.71 -8.99 -8.04
C ASN A 85 11.27 -9.11 -9.51
N THR A 86 10.02 -9.49 -9.76
CA THR A 86 9.46 -9.60 -11.12
C THR A 86 8.90 -8.28 -11.65
N GLY A 87 8.80 -7.24 -10.81
CA GLY A 87 8.10 -6.00 -11.11
C GLY A 87 6.57 -6.16 -11.22
N LYS A 88 6.03 -7.32 -10.85
CA LYS A 88 4.58 -7.54 -10.84
C LYS A 88 3.96 -6.72 -9.72
N TYR A 89 2.89 -5.98 -10.02
CA TYR A 89 2.24 -5.07 -9.05
C TYR A 89 3.17 -3.96 -8.52
N PHE A 90 4.16 -3.49 -9.29
CA PHE A 90 5.14 -2.48 -8.85
C PHE A 90 4.54 -1.18 -8.27
N ARG A 91 3.30 -0.84 -8.62
CA ARG A 91 2.57 0.32 -8.08
C ARG A 91 2.09 0.12 -6.64
N ILE A 92 2.03 -1.12 -6.17
CA ILE A 92 1.54 -1.54 -4.86
C ILE A 92 2.70 -2.09 -4.04
N ILE A 93 3.53 -2.94 -4.66
CA ILE A 93 4.72 -3.55 -4.06
C ILE A 93 5.94 -2.84 -4.61
N SER A 94 6.49 -1.92 -3.82
CA SER A 94 7.58 -1.03 -4.26
C SER A 94 8.91 -1.25 -3.53
N ASN A 95 8.91 -2.10 -2.50
CA ASN A 95 10.09 -2.42 -1.71
C ASN A 95 10.22 -3.92 -1.48
N TYR A 96 11.46 -4.33 -1.22
CA TYR A 96 11.75 -5.65 -0.66
C TYR A 96 11.31 -5.71 0.81
N LEU A 97 10.79 -6.85 1.23
CA LEU A 97 10.43 -7.15 2.61
C LEU A 97 11.44 -8.11 3.23
N ASP A 98 12.31 -7.60 4.10
CA ASP A 98 13.31 -8.41 4.81
C ASP A 98 12.73 -9.10 6.05
N TYR A 99 11.84 -10.06 5.81
CA TYR A 99 11.29 -10.92 6.86
C TYR A 99 12.14 -12.18 7.00
N GLN A 100 12.74 -12.38 8.17
CA GLN A 100 13.64 -13.51 8.43
C GLN A 100 12.92 -14.61 9.22
N PRO A 101 12.72 -15.81 8.64
CA PRO A 101 12.16 -16.94 9.37
C PRO A 101 13.07 -17.34 10.54
N GLY A 102 12.51 -17.52 11.73
CA GLY A 102 13.24 -17.92 12.94
C GLY A 102 13.62 -16.78 13.88
N ILE A 103 13.42 -15.53 13.48
CA ILE A 103 13.40 -14.39 14.40
C ILE A 103 12.04 -14.36 15.11
N ASP A 104 12.08 -14.23 16.44
CA ASP A 104 10.88 -14.00 17.24
C ASP A 104 10.53 -12.51 17.25
N TYR A 105 9.73 -12.11 16.27
CA TYR A 105 9.20 -10.75 16.18
C TYR A 105 8.10 -10.46 17.21
N GLY A 106 7.58 -11.49 17.88
CA GLY A 106 6.43 -11.37 18.78
C GLY A 106 5.08 -11.38 18.08
N LEU A 107 4.05 -11.77 18.84
CA LEU A 107 2.68 -11.97 18.35
C LEU A 107 2.10 -10.71 17.68
N GLU A 108 2.34 -9.53 18.23
CA GLU A 108 1.73 -8.30 17.73
C GLU A 108 2.27 -7.92 16.36
N VAL A 109 3.60 -7.98 16.18
CA VAL A 109 4.27 -7.72 14.91
C VAL A 109 3.84 -8.75 13.88
N ASN A 110 3.85 -10.04 14.24
CA ASN A 110 3.46 -11.11 13.35
C ASN A 110 1.99 -10.99 12.91
N ARG A 111 1.09 -10.70 13.85
CA ARG A 111 -0.33 -10.45 13.56
C ARG A 111 -0.50 -9.23 12.64
N LYS A 112 0.15 -8.10 12.95
CA LYS A 112 0.00 -6.87 12.17
C LYS A 112 0.52 -7.03 10.74
N LEU A 113 1.63 -7.72 10.54
CA LEU A 113 2.15 -8.07 9.21
C LEU A 113 1.19 -8.96 8.42
N TYR A 114 0.64 -10.00 9.05
CA TYR A 114 -0.35 -10.88 8.41
C TYR A 114 -1.58 -10.10 7.92
N TRP A 115 -2.12 -9.25 8.79
CA TRP A 115 -3.28 -8.44 8.47
C TRP A 115 -2.99 -7.40 7.39
N TYR A 116 -1.76 -6.89 7.33
CA TYR A 116 -1.33 -6.05 6.22
C TYR A 116 -1.31 -6.81 4.89
N PHE A 117 -0.88 -8.07 4.86
CA PHE A 117 -1.03 -8.88 3.65
C PHE A 117 -2.51 -9.06 3.26
N LYS A 118 -3.40 -9.32 4.23
CA LYS A 118 -4.85 -9.40 3.97
C LYS A 118 -5.43 -8.10 3.41
N TYR A 119 -5.01 -6.96 3.95
CA TYR A 119 -5.37 -5.64 3.44
C TYR A 119 -5.00 -5.50 1.97
N ILE A 120 -3.77 -5.91 1.62
CA ILE A 120 -3.28 -5.84 0.24
C ILE A 120 -4.08 -6.76 -0.70
N GLU A 121 -4.43 -7.96 -0.25
CA GLU A 121 -5.27 -8.87 -1.03
C GLU A 121 -6.68 -8.30 -1.28
N GLU A 122 -7.29 -7.67 -0.29
CA GLU A 122 -8.66 -7.15 -0.37
C GLU A 122 -8.72 -5.85 -1.18
N GLN A 123 -7.89 -4.87 -0.84
CA GLN A 123 -7.94 -3.54 -1.43
C GLN A 123 -7.40 -3.50 -2.85
N PHE A 124 -6.33 -4.28 -3.13
CA PHE A 124 -5.64 -4.21 -4.42
C PHE A 124 -5.77 -5.49 -5.25
N ARG A 125 -6.49 -6.51 -4.75
CA ARG A 125 -6.69 -7.80 -5.43
C ARG A 125 -5.39 -8.53 -5.76
N VAL A 126 -4.34 -8.29 -4.98
CA VAL A 126 -3.03 -8.94 -5.13
C VAL A 126 -2.99 -10.23 -4.32
N PRO A 127 -2.83 -11.42 -4.91
CA PRO A 127 -2.73 -12.67 -4.15
C PRO A 127 -1.41 -12.77 -3.40
N LEU A 128 -1.46 -12.84 -2.06
CA LEU A 128 -0.27 -12.99 -1.22
C LEU A 128 -0.28 -14.26 -0.36
N LEU A 129 -1.45 -14.71 0.09
CA LEU A 129 -1.58 -15.79 1.09
C LEU A 129 -2.23 -17.06 0.54
N ARG A 130 -2.21 -17.22 -0.79
CA ARG A 130 -2.90 -18.27 -1.55
C ARG A 130 -2.05 -18.74 -2.72
#